data_AF-A0A285NFM5-F1
#
_entry.id   AF-A0A285NFM5-F1
#
_cell.length_a   1.000
_cell.length_b   1.000
_cell.length_c   1.000
_cell.angle_alpha   90.00
_cell.angle_beta   90.00
_cell.angle_gamma   90.00
#
_symmetry.space_group_name_H-M   'P 1'
#
loop_
_entity.id
_entity.type
_entity.pdbx_description
1 polymer ?
#
loop_
_entity_poly.entity_id
_entity_poly.type
_entity_poly.pdbx_seq_one_letter_code
_entity_poly.pdbx_strand_id
1 'polypeptide(L)'
;MSKLRPSFNWAFKKFIQRKNPVVFQLKTGNSPKTVYSWAKEEGDFYYRKDPITKAVELLDVFKDETPELFQQVITEILRRYGYVPVKEEALKDEEDIHLSKLMKELHDVPQTEVEILEDGRITKEELIRYLNEIDEALTVLNQKRAIIRQKVVSLREKY
;
A
#
# COMPACT_ATOMS: atom_id res chain seq x y z
N MET A 1 -24.64 -27.10 2.25
CA MET A 1 -24.95 -25.78 1.66
C MET A 1 -23.64 -25.04 1.51
N SER A 2 -23.11 -24.89 0.29
CA SER A 2 -21.92 -24.05 0.08
C SER A 2 -22.30 -22.62 0.42
N LYS A 3 -21.58 -22.01 1.37
CA LYS A 3 -21.67 -20.55 1.56
C LYS A 3 -21.27 -19.93 0.23
N LEU A 4 -22.20 -19.23 -0.43
CA LEU A 4 -21.91 -18.40 -1.59
C LEU A 4 -20.73 -17.50 -1.20
N ARG A 5 -19.57 -17.73 -1.80
CA ARG A 5 -18.41 -16.86 -1.58
C ARG A 5 -18.78 -15.47 -2.12
N PRO A 6 -18.43 -14.38 -1.42
CA PRO A 6 -18.72 -13.04 -1.89
C PRO A 6 -18.12 -12.83 -3.29
N SER A 7 -18.97 -12.52 -4.26
CA SER A 7 -18.56 -12.17 -5.63
C SER A 7 -18.14 -10.70 -5.70
N PHE A 8 -17.09 -10.41 -6.47
CA PHE A 8 -16.61 -9.04 -6.71
C PHE A 8 -17.18 -8.40 -7.98
N ASN A 9 -18.24 -8.98 -8.56
CA ASN A 9 -18.89 -8.44 -9.76
C ASN A 9 -19.33 -6.96 -9.65
N TRP A 10 -19.68 -6.51 -8.44
CA TRP A 10 -20.05 -5.13 -8.14
C TRP A 10 -18.93 -4.13 -8.48
N ALA A 11 -17.66 -4.53 -8.34
CA ALA A 11 -16.52 -3.68 -8.64
C ALA A 11 -16.45 -3.39 -10.15
N PHE A 12 -16.70 -4.41 -10.96
CA PHE A 12 -16.76 -4.31 -12.41
C PHE A 12 -18.00 -3.54 -12.89
N LYS A 13 -19.17 -3.74 -12.25
CA LYS A 13 -20.38 -2.92 -12.49
C LYS A 13 -20.09 -1.43 -12.27
N LYS A 14 -19.53 -1.08 -11.11
CA LYS A 14 -19.18 0.31 -10.78
C LYS A 14 -18.11 0.88 -11.70
N PHE A 15 -17.13 0.07 -12.09
CA PHE A 15 -16.10 0.50 -13.04
C PHE A 15 -16.72 0.87 -14.39
N ILE A 16 -17.54 0.00 -14.97
CA ILE A 16 -18.19 0.21 -16.27
C ILE A 16 -19.11 1.44 -16.24
N GLN A 17 -19.82 1.68 -15.14
CA GLN A 17 -20.65 2.88 -14.97
C GLN A 17 -19.83 4.17 -14.97
N ARG A 18 -18.60 4.14 -14.43
CA ARG A 18 -17.76 5.34 -14.27
C ARG A 18 -16.76 5.54 -15.42
N LYS A 19 -16.35 4.47 -16.08
CA LYS A 19 -15.25 4.44 -17.05
C LYS A 19 -15.58 3.48 -18.18
N ASN A 20 -15.06 3.79 -19.38
CA ASN A 20 -15.25 2.93 -20.54
C ASN A 20 -14.48 1.59 -20.36
N PRO A 21 -15.10 0.41 -20.53
CA PRO A 21 -14.42 -0.88 -20.44
C PRO A 21 -13.29 -1.08 -21.46
N VAL A 22 -13.20 -0.26 -22.52
CA VAL A 22 -12.04 -0.23 -23.45
C VAL A 22 -10.73 0.07 -22.71
N VAL A 23 -10.77 0.78 -21.58
CA VAL A 23 -9.58 1.03 -20.75
C VAL A 23 -8.96 -0.29 -20.26
N PHE A 24 -9.77 -1.30 -19.96
CA PHE A 24 -9.26 -2.62 -19.59
C PHE A 24 -8.60 -3.33 -20.76
N GLN A 25 -9.12 -3.20 -21.98
CA GLN A 25 -8.51 -3.78 -23.17
C GLN A 25 -7.11 -3.21 -23.39
N LEU A 26 -6.96 -1.89 -23.30
CA LEU A 26 -5.67 -1.23 -23.47
C LEU A 26 -4.65 -1.62 -22.40
N LYS A 27 -5.08 -1.86 -21.16
CA LYS A 27 -4.17 -2.14 -20.03
C LYS A 27 -3.92 -3.62 -19.76
N THR A 28 -4.87 -4.49 -20.10
CA THR A 28 -4.85 -5.91 -19.71
C THR A 28 -4.97 -6.86 -20.88
N GLY A 29 -5.18 -6.36 -22.11
CA GLY A 29 -5.43 -7.18 -23.30
C GLY A 29 -6.79 -7.89 -23.31
N ASN A 30 -7.58 -7.77 -22.24
CA ASN A 30 -8.89 -8.41 -22.15
C ASN A 30 -9.92 -7.68 -23.01
N SER A 31 -10.70 -8.44 -23.78
CA SER A 31 -11.77 -7.85 -24.58
C SER A 31 -12.81 -7.15 -23.69
N PRO A 32 -13.46 -6.07 -24.16
CA PRO A 32 -14.53 -5.41 -23.43
C PRO A 32 -15.68 -6.37 -23.06
N LYS A 33 -15.99 -7.34 -23.93
CA LYS A 33 -16.99 -8.39 -23.67
C LYS A 33 -16.64 -9.22 -22.43
N THR A 34 -15.36 -9.52 -22.25
CA THR A 34 -14.86 -10.22 -21.06
C THR A 34 -15.09 -9.38 -19.80
N VAL A 35 -14.83 -8.08 -19.85
CA VAL A 35 -15.06 -7.17 -18.71
C VAL A 35 -16.54 -7.09 -18.34
N TYR A 36 -17.43 -7.02 -19.34
CA TYR A 36 -18.87 -7.09 -19.12
C TYR A 36 -19.32 -8.40 -18.49
N SER A 37 -18.71 -9.54 -18.88
CA SER A 37 -19.05 -10.85 -18.30
C SER A 37 -18.72 -10.94 -16.79
N TRP A 38 -17.67 -10.26 -16.33
CA TRP A 38 -17.30 -10.18 -14.91
C TRP A 38 -18.24 -9.32 -14.08
N ALA A 39 -19.02 -8.45 -14.74
CA ALA A 39 -20.03 -7.61 -14.08
C ALA A 39 -21.39 -8.31 -13.97
N LYS A 40 -21.54 -9.55 -14.46
CA LYS A 40 -22.81 -10.30 -14.40
C LYS A 40 -22.97 -11.03 -13.07
N GLU A 41 -24.22 -11.34 -12.73
CA GLU A 41 -24.56 -12.16 -11.56
C GLU A 41 -24.43 -13.65 -11.88
N GLU A 42 -24.17 -14.44 -10.84
CA GLU A 42 -24.14 -15.90 -10.94
C GLU A 42 -25.57 -16.39 -11.29
N GLY A 43 -25.75 -16.93 -12.50
CA GLY A 43 -27.06 -17.26 -13.08
C GLY A 43 -27.36 -16.60 -14.43
N ASP A 44 -26.59 -15.57 -14.84
CA ASP A 44 -26.66 -15.01 -16.20
C ASP A 44 -25.92 -15.94 -17.19
N PHE A 45 -26.46 -16.13 -18.40
CA PHE A 45 -25.82 -16.95 -19.45
C PHE A 45 -24.41 -16.46 -19.83
N TYR A 46 -24.17 -15.16 -19.71
CA TYR A 46 -22.88 -14.53 -19.99
C TYR A 46 -22.00 -14.39 -18.75
N TYR A 47 -22.40 -14.95 -17.60
CA TYR A 47 -21.60 -14.91 -16.39
C TYR A 47 -20.24 -15.57 -16.60
N ARG A 48 -19.20 -14.86 -16.19
CA ARG A 48 -17.86 -15.45 -15.99
C ARG A 48 -17.35 -15.01 -14.64
N LYS A 49 -16.77 -15.96 -13.91
CA LYS A 49 -16.11 -15.68 -12.64
C LYS A 49 -15.03 -14.63 -12.81
N ASP A 50 -15.14 -13.57 -12.02
CA ASP A 50 -14.27 -12.41 -12.13
C ASP A 50 -12.86 -12.72 -11.58
N PRO A 51 -11.83 -12.02 -12.08
CA PRO A 51 -10.45 -12.31 -11.71
C PRO A 51 -10.12 -11.97 -10.25
N ILE A 52 -10.86 -11.07 -9.60
CA ILE A 52 -10.62 -10.71 -8.19
C ILE A 52 -11.10 -11.85 -7.31
N THR A 53 -12.30 -12.39 -7.56
CA THR A 53 -12.78 -13.59 -6.86
C THR A 53 -11.81 -14.75 -7.03
N LYS A 54 -11.31 -15.00 -8.25
CA LYS A 54 -10.29 -16.06 -8.48
C LYS A 54 -9.00 -15.83 -7.70
N ALA A 55 -8.52 -14.59 -7.64
CA ALA A 55 -7.32 -14.25 -6.87
C ALA A 55 -7.54 -14.48 -5.37
N VAL A 56 -8.69 -14.10 -4.82
CA VAL A 56 -9.04 -14.35 -3.42
C VAL A 56 -9.11 -15.84 -3.12
N GLU A 57 -9.71 -16.64 -4.00
CA GLU A 57 -9.76 -18.10 -3.81
C GLU A 57 -8.37 -18.74 -3.79
N LEU A 58 -7.43 -18.24 -4.59
CA LEU A 58 -6.03 -18.68 -4.55
C LEU A 58 -5.35 -18.24 -3.24
N LEU A 59 -5.62 -17.02 -2.79
CA LEU A 59 -5.11 -16.52 -1.51
C LEU A 59 -5.67 -17.30 -0.33
N ASP A 60 -6.93 -17.77 -0.39
CA ASP A 60 -7.51 -18.65 0.62
C ASP A 60 -6.72 -19.96 0.73
N VAL A 61 -6.29 -20.54 -0.40
CA VAL A 61 -5.42 -21.74 -0.39
C VAL A 61 -4.10 -21.46 0.33
N PHE A 62 -3.43 -20.34 0.00
CA PHE A 62 -2.20 -19.99 0.72
C PHE A 62 -2.44 -19.73 2.20
N LYS A 63 -3.56 -19.11 2.56
CA LYS A 63 -3.90 -18.83 3.95
C LYS A 63 -4.13 -20.12 4.74
N ASP A 64 -4.80 -21.10 4.16
CA ASP A 64 -5.19 -22.33 4.85
C ASP A 64 -4.02 -23.33 4.91
N GLU A 65 -3.21 -23.42 3.85
CA GLU A 65 -2.12 -24.41 3.74
C GLU A 65 -0.73 -23.86 4.15
N THR A 66 -0.47 -22.57 3.93
CA THR A 66 0.84 -21.94 4.16
C THR A 66 0.71 -20.48 4.65
N PRO A 67 0.23 -20.25 5.88
CA PRO A 67 -0.10 -18.91 6.38
C PRO A 67 1.05 -17.89 6.26
N GLU A 68 2.30 -18.32 6.38
CA GLU A 68 3.49 -17.49 6.25
C GLU A 68 3.65 -16.93 4.84
N LEU A 69 3.44 -17.76 3.81
CA LEU A 69 3.48 -17.32 2.41
C LEU A 69 2.31 -16.39 2.08
N PHE A 70 1.13 -16.67 2.63
CA PHE A 70 -0.01 -15.76 2.51
C PHE A 70 0.33 -14.36 3.03
N GLN A 71 0.97 -14.25 4.20
CA GLN A 71 1.39 -12.97 4.76
C GLN A 71 2.41 -12.25 3.87
N GLN A 72 3.40 -12.97 3.33
CA GLN A 72 4.37 -12.39 2.38
C GLN A 72 3.70 -11.85 1.12
N VAL A 73 2.78 -12.61 0.52
CA VAL A 73 2.04 -12.20 -0.69
C VAL A 73 1.17 -10.98 -0.43
N ILE A 74 0.43 -10.95 0.67
CA ILE A 74 -0.40 -9.78 1.04
C ILE A 74 0.47 -8.56 1.30
N THR A 75 1.61 -8.72 1.98
CA THR A 75 2.56 -7.62 2.25
C THR A 75 3.10 -7.05 0.94
N GLU A 76 3.48 -7.89 -0.01
CA GLU A 76 3.98 -7.47 -1.32
C GLU A 76 2.89 -6.76 -2.16
N ILE A 77 1.65 -7.26 -2.13
CA ILE A 77 0.50 -6.59 -2.77
C ILE A 77 0.31 -5.19 -2.16
N LEU A 78 0.24 -5.10 -0.84
CA LEU A 78 0.04 -3.82 -0.15
C LEU A 78 1.20 -2.86 -0.41
N ARG A 79 2.45 -3.35 -0.43
CA ARG A 79 3.66 -2.56 -0.77
C ARG A 79 3.57 -1.99 -2.18
N ARG A 80 3.21 -2.81 -3.17
CA ARG A 80 3.07 -2.40 -4.58
C ARG A 80 2.08 -1.25 -4.77
N TYR A 81 1.04 -1.19 -3.94
CA TYR A 81 0.02 -0.14 -3.98
C TYR A 81 0.25 0.98 -2.94
N GLY A 82 1.38 0.96 -2.23
CA GLY A 82 1.76 2.00 -1.26
C GLY A 82 0.96 2.00 0.04
N TYR A 83 0.34 0.87 0.39
CA TYR A 83 -0.43 0.69 1.62
C TYR A 83 0.40 0.16 2.81
N VAL A 84 1.57 -0.42 2.56
CA VAL A 84 2.59 -0.64 3.61
C VAL A 84 3.65 0.45 3.42
N PRO A 85 4.01 1.22 4.47
CA PRO A 85 5.26 1.97 4.43
C PRO A 85 6.37 0.95 4.13
N VAL A 86 7.17 1.21 3.11
CA VAL A 86 8.39 0.45 2.86
C VAL A 86 9.26 0.65 4.11
N LYS A 87 9.18 -0.25 5.09
CA LYS A 87 10.36 -0.52 5.89
C LYS A 87 11.35 -1.06 4.88
N GLU A 88 12.37 -0.25 4.60
CA GLU A 88 13.48 -0.56 3.72
C GLU A 88 14.22 -1.77 4.27
N GLU A 89 13.66 -2.95 4.07
CA GLU A 89 14.34 -4.22 4.27
C GLU A 89 14.44 -4.86 2.90
N ALA A 90 15.68 -4.85 2.38
CA ALA A 90 16.15 -5.35 1.10
C ALA A 90 16.18 -4.36 -0.08
N LEU A 91 16.80 -3.20 0.10
CA LEU A 91 17.80 -2.74 -0.88
C LEU A 91 19.12 -3.47 -0.57
N LYS A 92 19.24 -4.71 -1.04
CA LYS A 92 20.56 -5.26 -1.32
C LYS A 92 20.86 -4.87 -2.77
N ASP A 93 22.00 -4.21 -2.94
CA ASP A 93 22.72 -3.99 -4.19
C ASP A 93 22.40 -2.73 -5.03
N GLU A 94 22.09 -1.58 -4.41
CA GLU A 94 22.45 -0.29 -5.03
C GLU A 94 23.11 0.62 -4.00
N GLU A 95 24.44 0.67 -4.10
CA GLU A 95 25.40 1.67 -3.61
C GLU A 95 25.13 2.35 -2.27
N ASP A 96 26.06 2.11 -1.34
CA ASP A 96 26.38 2.94 -0.18
C ASP A 96 26.11 4.44 -0.42
N ILE A 97 24.89 4.90 -0.13
CA ILE A 97 24.70 6.25 0.37
C ILE A 97 25.30 6.21 1.77
N HIS A 98 26.63 6.41 1.76
CA HIS A 98 27.51 6.41 2.90
C HIS A 98 26.77 6.91 4.13
N LEU A 99 26.62 6.02 5.12
CA LEU A 99 26.12 6.36 6.45
C LEU A 99 26.79 7.62 7.00
N SER A 100 28.03 7.90 6.59
CA SER A 100 28.77 9.12 6.91
C SER A 100 28.21 10.41 6.31
N LYS A 101 27.39 10.37 5.25
CA LYS A 101 26.71 11.51 4.63
C LYS A 101 25.40 11.85 5.36
N LEU A 102 24.63 10.82 5.70
CA LEU A 102 23.43 10.96 6.55
C LEU A 102 23.81 11.35 7.99
N MET A 103 24.89 10.77 8.54
CA MET A 103 25.44 11.21 9.82
C MET A 103 25.98 12.64 9.78
N LYS A 104 26.56 13.10 8.65
CA LYS A 104 26.97 14.50 8.49
C LYS A 104 25.81 15.48 8.53
N GLU A 105 24.65 15.11 8.00
CA GLU A 105 23.43 15.92 8.08
C GLU A 105 22.74 15.82 9.45
N LEU A 106 22.92 14.70 10.17
CA LEU A 106 22.54 14.57 11.60
C LEU A 106 23.54 15.23 12.56
N HIS A 107 24.76 15.57 12.13
CA HIS A 107 25.75 16.28 12.95
C HIS A 107 25.46 17.78 13.12
N ASP A 108 24.40 18.30 12.48
CA ASP A 108 23.79 19.59 12.84
C ASP A 108 22.78 19.46 13.99
N VAL A 109 22.62 18.27 14.57
CA VAL A 109 22.01 18.10 15.88
C VAL A 109 23.02 18.58 16.93
N PRO A 110 22.66 19.55 17.79
CA PRO A 110 23.55 20.05 18.83
C PRO A 110 24.19 18.90 19.61
N GLN A 111 25.52 18.90 19.76
CA GLN A 111 26.28 17.83 20.44
C GLN A 111 25.73 17.47 21.83
N THR A 112 24.99 18.38 22.47
CA THR A 112 24.22 18.13 23.68
C THR A 112 23.25 16.95 23.55
N GLU A 113 22.61 16.70 22.41
CA GLU A 113 21.62 15.60 22.26
C GLU A 113 22.28 14.22 22.04
N VAL A 114 23.50 14.20 21.51
CA VAL A 114 24.31 12.97 21.38
C VAL A 114 24.90 12.57 22.74
N GLU A 115 25.37 13.54 23.53
CA GLU A 115 25.85 13.30 24.90
C GLU A 115 24.73 12.78 25.81
N ILE A 116 23.49 13.22 25.61
CA ILE A 116 22.33 12.79 26.41
C ILE A 116 22.07 11.26 26.23
N LEU A 117 22.34 10.68 25.06
CA LEU A 117 22.20 9.24 24.81
C LEU A 117 23.35 8.38 25.38
N GLU A 118 24.57 8.92 25.44
CA GLU A 118 25.76 8.18 25.89
C GLU A 118 25.96 8.20 27.41
N ASP A 119 25.44 9.21 28.11
CA ASP A 119 25.64 9.39 29.56
C ASP A 119 24.73 8.51 30.45
N GLY A 120 23.85 7.69 29.87
CA GLY A 120 22.94 6.80 30.61
C GLY A 120 21.92 7.52 31.51
N ARG A 121 21.72 8.82 31.31
CA ARG A 121 20.82 9.68 32.12
C ARG A 121 19.38 9.75 31.59
N ILE A 122 19.13 9.38 30.34
CA ILE A 122 17.77 9.31 29.82
C ILE A 122 17.11 8.03 30.30
N THR A 123 15.99 8.21 30.99
CA THR A 123 15.17 7.07 31.40
C THR A 123 14.46 6.45 30.20
N LYS A 124 14.10 5.16 30.31
CA LYS A 124 13.35 4.47 29.26
C LYS A 124 12.04 5.20 28.92
N GLU A 125 11.42 5.79 29.94
CA GLU A 125 10.19 6.57 29.85
C GLU A 125 10.38 7.84 29.00
N GLU A 126 11.52 8.51 29.12
CA GLU A 126 11.84 9.71 28.32
C GLU A 126 12.15 9.37 26.87
N LEU A 127 12.83 8.25 26.60
CA LEU A 127 13.04 7.74 25.23
C LEU A 127 11.72 7.41 24.55
N ILE A 128 10.80 6.77 25.26
CA ILE A 128 9.45 6.46 24.75
C ILE A 128 8.68 7.77 24.49
N ARG A 129 8.81 8.77 25.36
CA ARG A 129 8.19 10.09 25.16
C ARG A 129 8.72 10.76 23.90
N TYR A 130 10.04 10.80 23.70
CA TYR A 130 10.63 11.40 22.50
C TYR A 130 10.22 10.66 21.22
N LEU A 131 10.15 9.33 21.26
CA LEU A 131 9.67 8.56 20.13
C LEU A 131 8.22 8.91 19.77
N ASN A 132 7.35 9.04 20.79
CA ASN A 132 5.95 9.43 20.57
C ASN A 132 5.83 10.86 20.01
N GLU A 133 6.64 11.81 20.49
CA GLU A 133 6.67 13.18 19.96
C GLU A 133 7.11 13.20 18.48
N ILE A 134 8.08 12.36 18.10
CA ILE A 134 8.51 12.20 16.72
C ILE A 134 7.38 11.60 15.86
N ASP A 135 6.69 10.57 16.36
CA ASP A 135 5.59 9.93 15.64
C ASP A 135 4.39 10.87 15.44
N GLU A 136 4.09 11.72 16.43
CA GLU A 136 3.08 12.78 16.30
C GLU A 136 3.48 13.83 15.26
N ALA A 137 4.75 14.28 15.29
CA ALA A 137 5.27 15.23 14.30
C ALA A 137 5.20 14.66 12.87
N LEU A 138 5.56 13.39 12.69
CA LEU A 138 5.45 12.69 11.40
C LEU A 138 4.00 12.56 10.94
N THR A 139 3.07 12.33 11.87
CA THR A 139 1.63 12.27 11.56
C THR A 139 1.12 13.61 11.00
N VAL A 140 1.47 14.72 11.65
CA VAL A 140 1.12 16.08 11.19
C VAL A 140 1.75 16.38 9.82
N LEU A 141 3.01 16.01 9.61
CA LEU A 141 3.71 16.22 8.35
C LEU A 141 3.04 15.46 7.20
N ASN A 142 2.62 14.22 7.44
CA ASN A 142 1.91 13.39 6.46
C ASN A 142 0.53 13.95 6.09
N GLN A 143 -0.21 14.50 7.06
CA GLN A 143 -1.47 15.20 6.79
C GLN A 143 -1.24 16.43 5.90
N LYS A 144 -0.22 17.25 6.19
CA LYS A 144 0.15 18.40 5.35
C LYS A 144 0.55 17.97 3.94
N ARG A 145 1.31 16.88 3.81
CA ARG A 145 1.67 16.28 2.51
C ARG A 145 0.44 15.83 1.71
N ALA A 146 -0.57 15.24 2.37
CA ALA A 146 -1.81 14.83 1.73
C ALA A 146 -2.61 16.03 1.18
N ILE A 147 -2.69 17.12 1.96
CA ILE A 147 -3.33 18.38 1.54
C ILE A 147 -2.63 18.96 0.31
N ILE A 148 -1.30 19.02 0.31
CA ILE A 148 -0.52 19.52 -0.82
C ILE A 148 -0.75 18.65 -2.06
N ARG A 149 -0.76 17.31 -1.92
CA ARG A 149 -1.06 16.40 -3.02
C ARG A 149 -2.45 16.63 -3.62
N GLN A 150 -3.48 16.80 -2.79
CA GLN A 150 -4.84 17.12 -3.28
C GLN A 150 -4.86 18.46 -4.05
N LYS A 151 -4.10 19.44 -3.59
CA LYS A 151 -3.99 20.73 -4.28
C LYS A 151 -3.26 20.61 -5.62
N VAL A 152 -2.21 19.79 -5.71
CA VAL A 152 -1.52 19.49 -6.98
C VAL A 152 -2.43 18.75 -7.96
N VAL A 153 -3.21 17.78 -7.49
CA VAL A 153 -4.18 17.05 -8.32
C VAL A 153 -5.26 17.98 -8.87
N SER A 154 -5.86 18.82 -8.01
CA SER A 154 -6.89 19.78 -8.45
C SER A 154 -6.36 20.86 -9.39
N LEU A 155 -5.08 21.24 -9.27
CA LEU A 155 -4.41 22.11 -10.25
C LEU A 155 -4.19 21.41 -11.59
N ARG A 156 -3.82 20.11 -11.58
CA ARG A 156 -3.68 19.31 -12.81
C ARG A 156 -5.00 19.04 -13.54
N GLU A 157 -6.13 19.08 -12.84
CA GLU A 157 -7.47 18.90 -13.44
C GLU A 157 -8.04 20.20 -14.04
N LYS A 158 -7.45 21.37 -13.70
CA LYS A 158 -7.85 22.69 -14.21
C LYS A 158 -7.09 23.13 -15.47
N TYR A 159 -6.07 22.40 -15.87
CA TYR A 159 -5.29 22.57 -17.10
C TYR A 159 -5.46 21.34 -18.00
#